data_AF-A0A3S1AV10-F1
#
_entry.id   AF-A0A3S1AV10-F1
#
_cell.length_a   1.000
_cell.length_b   1.000
_cell.length_c   1.000
_cell.angle_alpha   90.00
_cell.angle_beta   90.00
_cell.angle_gamma   90.00
#
_symmetry.space_group_name_H-M   'P 1'
#
loop_
_entity.id
_entity.type
_entity.pdbx_description
1 polymer ?
#
loop_
_entity_poly.entity_id
_entity_poly.type
_entity_poly.pdbx_seq_one_letter_code
_entity_poly.pdbx_strand_id
1 'polypeptide(L)'
;MPVILLLIPSQLVLGKLFSKFRKKTAALTDKRVKVMNEIISGIRIIKLYCWEKPFGRLVENIRRLEVKQLRRTKSIQACVMGPFFAASQVSMFLLSLIFVVTGQEADIRPGNVFLVMGVVQCLRLSCGLQFPLAAQHLAEALIGVDRLQRFLLLDELEKATEQHHTAGHVGVADDLSVGGQKQKLDCGVELINVTAKWHGTSAGSSTLEDITVSVRSGNLLA
;
A
#
# COMPACT_ATOMS: atom_id res chain seq x y z
N MET A 1 -24.07 12.00 -28.37
CA MET A 1 -23.04 10.95 -28.34
C MET A 1 -21.59 11.47 -28.47
N PRO A 2 -21.21 12.35 -29.41
CA PRO A 2 -19.82 12.81 -29.54
C PRO A 2 -19.29 13.57 -28.30
N VAL A 3 -20.18 14.29 -27.60
CA VAL A 3 -19.83 15.01 -26.35
C VAL A 3 -19.36 14.06 -25.25
N ILE A 4 -20.01 12.91 -25.09
CA ILE A 4 -19.66 11.92 -24.07
C ILE A 4 -18.31 11.26 -24.43
N LEU A 5 -18.10 10.96 -25.71
CA LEU A 5 -16.83 10.40 -26.20
C LEU A 5 -15.65 11.36 -26.03
N LEU A 6 -15.84 12.66 -26.20
CA LEU A 6 -14.82 13.69 -25.92
C LEU A 6 -14.60 13.93 -24.42
N LEU A 7 -15.63 13.74 -23.61
CA LEU A 7 -15.57 13.96 -22.17
C LEU A 7 -14.76 12.88 -21.45
N ILE A 8 -14.84 11.62 -21.89
CA ILE A 8 -14.11 10.48 -21.31
C ILE A 8 -12.59 10.72 -21.26
N PRO A 9 -11.88 11.03 -22.36
CA PRO A 9 -10.43 11.27 -22.31
C PRO A 9 -10.08 12.51 -21.49
N SER A 10 -10.90 13.57 -21.54
CA SER A 10 -10.73 14.77 -20.71
C SER A 10 -10.81 14.43 -19.21
N GLN A 11 -11.81 13.64 -18.82
CA GLN A 11 -11.98 13.16 -17.44
C GLN A 11 -10.85 12.24 -17.00
N LEU A 12 -10.32 11.39 -17.88
CA LEU A 12 -9.16 10.54 -17.58
C LEU A 12 -7.89 11.37 -17.32
N VAL A 13 -7.64 12.41 -18.13
CA VAL A 13 -6.49 13.31 -17.94
C VAL A 13 -6.61 14.09 -16.63
N LEU A 14 -7.79 14.69 -16.36
CA LEU A 14 -8.04 15.42 -15.11
C LEU A 14 -8.02 14.49 -13.89
N GLY A 15 -8.51 13.26 -14.02
CA GLY A 15 -8.46 12.21 -12.99
C GLY A 15 -7.02 11.79 -12.67
N LYS A 16 -6.17 11.61 -13.69
CA LYS A 16 -4.73 11.37 -13.50
C LYS A 16 -4.05 12.53 -12.77
N LEU A 17 -4.42 13.77 -13.09
CA LEU A 17 -3.92 14.95 -12.40
C LEU A 17 -4.36 14.95 -10.92
N PHE A 18 -5.65 14.70 -10.65
CA PHE A 18 -6.18 14.56 -9.29
C PHE A 18 -5.43 13.48 -8.48
N SER A 19 -5.19 12.31 -9.07
CA SER A 19 -4.43 11.22 -8.44
C SER A 19 -3.01 11.67 -8.06
N LYS A 20 -2.29 12.39 -8.93
CA LYS A 20 -0.96 12.95 -8.62
C LYS A 20 -1.00 13.91 -7.42
N PHE A 21 -1.98 14.81 -7.35
CA PHE A 21 -2.12 15.75 -6.24
C PHE A 21 -2.54 15.07 -4.93
N ARG A 22 -3.41 14.07 -5.02
CA ARG A 22 -3.82 13.24 -3.89
C ARG A 22 -2.64 12.47 -3.30
N LYS A 23 -1.78 11.87 -4.13
CA LYS A 23 -0.54 11.20 -3.68
C LYS A 23 0.38 12.15 -2.92
N LYS A 24 0.60 13.37 -3.44
CA LYS A 24 1.41 14.40 -2.74
C LYS A 24 0.80 14.78 -1.38
N THR A 25 -0.52 14.86 -1.29
CA THR A 25 -1.22 15.16 -0.03
C THR A 25 -1.04 14.02 0.97
N ALA A 26 -1.22 12.77 0.53
CA ALA A 26 -1.03 11.58 1.36
C ALA A 26 0.39 11.52 1.94
N ALA A 27 1.42 11.76 1.12
CA ALA A 27 2.81 11.79 1.60
C ALA A 27 3.07 12.83 2.71
N LEU A 28 2.41 14.00 2.65
CA LEU A 28 2.50 15.01 3.72
C LEU A 28 1.76 14.57 4.98
N THR A 29 0.59 13.95 4.83
CA THR A 29 -0.17 13.38 5.95
C THR A 29 0.64 12.26 6.63
N ASP A 30 1.27 11.37 5.87
CA ASP A 30 2.11 10.28 6.38
C ASP A 30 3.31 10.85 7.13
N LYS A 31 3.98 11.88 6.59
CA LYS A 31 5.07 12.57 7.28
C LYS A 31 4.62 13.15 8.62
N ARG A 32 3.44 13.79 8.68
CA ARG A 32 2.88 14.33 9.92
C ARG A 32 2.62 13.22 10.94
N VAL A 33 2.01 12.11 10.50
CA VAL A 33 1.69 10.98 11.37
C VAL A 33 2.97 10.35 11.91
N LYS A 34 4.00 10.17 11.07
CA LYS A 34 5.31 9.66 11.49
C LYS A 34 5.94 10.53 12.58
N VAL A 35 6.03 11.85 12.35
CA VAL A 35 6.61 12.78 13.33
C VAL A 35 5.81 12.78 14.63
N MET A 36 4.48 12.72 14.55
CA MET A 36 3.65 12.60 15.76
C MET A 36 3.91 11.29 16.52
N ASN A 37 4.13 10.18 15.82
CA ASN A 37 4.45 8.91 16.44
C ASN A 37 5.81 8.95 17.17
N GLU A 38 6.83 9.56 16.55
CA GLU A 38 8.14 9.80 17.17
C GLU A 38 8.03 10.68 18.42
N ILE A 39 7.22 11.74 18.39
CA ILE A 39 6.96 12.62 19.54
C ILE A 39 6.29 11.86 20.69
N ILE A 40 5.29 11.02 20.40
CA ILE A 40 4.58 10.24 21.42
C ILE A 40 5.51 9.22 22.07
N SER A 41 6.32 8.53 21.27
CA SER A 41 7.32 7.59 21.77
C SER A 41 8.36 8.26 22.67
N GLY A 42 8.79 9.49 22.32
CA GLY A 42 9.77 10.29 23.06
C GLY A 42 9.22 11.27 24.11
N ILE A 43 7.94 11.20 24.47
CA ILE A 43 7.26 12.29 25.18
C ILE A 43 7.89 12.65 26.54
N ARG A 44 8.43 11.65 27.26
CA ARG A 44 9.08 11.87 28.58
C ARG A 44 10.30 12.78 28.47
N ILE A 45 11.15 12.55 27.47
CA ILE A 45 12.37 13.35 27.22
C ILE A 45 11.99 14.77 26.80
N ILE A 46 10.99 14.90 25.91
CA ILE A 46 10.52 16.21 25.43
C ILE A 46 10.03 17.08 26.59
N LYS A 47 9.27 16.49 27.54
CA LYS A 47 8.83 17.20 28.75
C LYS A 47 9.97 17.55 29.69
N LEU A 48 10.89 16.62 29.92
CA LEU A 48 12.05 16.81 30.78
C LEU A 48 12.89 18.02 30.33
N TYR A 49 13.08 18.21 29.02
CA TYR A 49 13.84 19.33 28.45
C TYR A 49 12.97 20.53 28.03
N CYS A 50 11.67 20.53 28.35
CA CYS A 50 10.71 21.57 27.95
C CYS A 50 10.71 21.90 26.44
N TRP A 51 10.98 20.91 25.58
CA TRP A 51 11.03 21.04 24.12
C TRP A 51 9.64 21.03 23.44
N GLU A 52 8.56 21.15 24.20
CA GLU A 52 7.19 21.11 23.66
C GLU A 52 6.93 22.21 22.60
N LYS A 53 7.40 23.44 22.86
CA LYS A 53 7.22 24.58 21.94
C LYS A 53 7.94 24.40 20.58
N PRO A 54 9.22 24.01 20.51
CA PRO A 54 9.88 23.75 19.22
C PRO A 54 9.25 22.56 18.46
N PHE A 55 8.90 21.46 19.14
CA PHE A 55 8.20 20.35 18.49
C PHE A 55 6.79 20.74 18.00
N GLY A 56 6.07 21.58 18.75
CA GLY A 56 4.80 22.15 18.31
C GLY A 56 4.93 22.96 17.02
N ARG A 57 5.94 23.84 16.94
CA ARG A 57 6.24 24.61 15.71
C ARG A 57 6.61 23.72 14.53
N LEU A 58 7.35 22.63 14.77
CA LEU A 58 7.69 21.65 13.73
C LEU A 58 6.42 21.01 13.14
N VAL A 59 5.50 20.53 13.99
CA VAL A 59 4.24 19.92 13.54
C VAL A 59 3.34 20.94 12.84
N GLU A 60 3.29 22.19 13.34
CA GLU A 60 2.52 23.26 12.72
C GLU A 60 3.02 23.57 11.30
N ASN A 61 4.34 23.64 11.10
CA ASN A 61 4.92 23.86 9.77
C ASN A 61 4.54 22.74 8.79
N ILE A 62 4.61 21.48 9.23
CA ILE A 62 4.19 20.33 8.41
C ILE A 62 2.69 20.43 8.10
N ARG A 63 1.86 20.80 9.08
CA ARG A 63 0.41 20.97 8.91
C ARG A 63 0.07 22.09 7.94
N ARG A 64 0.78 23.22 7.96
CA ARG A 64 0.58 24.33 7.00
C ARG A 64 0.83 23.87 5.56
N LEU A 65 1.88 23.09 5.33
CA LEU A 65 2.19 22.52 4.02
C LEU A 65 1.11 21.51 3.57
N GLU A 66 0.69 20.62 4.47
CA GLU A 66 -0.38 19.66 4.24
C GLU A 66 -1.68 20.35 3.83
N VAL A 67 -2.12 21.36 4.58
CA VAL A 67 -3.37 22.11 4.31
C VAL A 67 -3.29 22.86 2.98
N LYS A 68 -2.13 23.47 2.65
CA LYS A 68 -1.93 24.13 1.35
C LYS A 68 -2.10 23.15 0.19
N GLN A 69 -1.52 21.96 0.30
CA GLN A 69 -1.63 20.92 -0.72
C GLN A 69 -3.02 20.28 -0.77
N LEU A 70 -3.67 20.11 0.39
CA LEU A 70 -5.03 19.64 0.51
C LEU A 70 -6.01 20.58 -0.19
N ARG A 71 -5.86 21.90 0.02
CA ARG A 71 -6.70 22.92 -0.65
C ARG A 71 -6.60 22.79 -2.17
N ARG A 72 -5.38 22.69 -2.71
CA ARG A 72 -5.15 22.48 -4.16
C ARG A 72 -5.80 21.20 -4.65
N THR A 73 -5.65 20.10 -3.91
CA THR A 73 -6.26 18.81 -4.26
C THR A 73 -7.77 18.90 -4.29
N LYS A 74 -8.38 19.63 -3.35
CA LYS A 74 -9.84 19.86 -3.30
C LYS A 74 -10.32 20.74 -4.45
N SER A 75 -9.58 21.79 -4.81
CA SER A 75 -9.90 22.60 -5.99
C SER A 75 -9.88 21.76 -7.27
N ILE A 76 -8.86 20.92 -7.46
CA ILE A 76 -8.78 20.01 -8.61
C ILE A 76 -9.91 18.98 -8.57
N GLN A 77 -10.25 18.44 -7.38
CA GLN A 77 -11.38 17.54 -7.22
C GLN A 77 -12.69 18.18 -7.69
N ALA A 78 -12.93 19.45 -7.35
CA ALA A 78 -14.09 20.19 -7.82
C ALA A 78 -14.07 20.38 -9.35
N CYS A 79 -12.91 20.70 -9.94
CA CYS A 79 -12.75 20.80 -11.40
C CYS A 79 -12.96 19.47 -12.14
N VAL A 80 -12.71 18.33 -11.49
CA VAL A 80 -13.00 17.00 -12.06
C VAL A 80 -14.50 16.68 -11.98
N MET A 81 -15.12 16.95 -10.83
CA MET A 81 -16.52 16.58 -10.58
C MET A 81 -17.53 17.53 -11.24
N GLY A 82 -17.23 18.82 -11.35
CA GLY A 82 -18.13 19.82 -11.94
C GLY A 82 -18.58 19.47 -13.36
N PRO A 83 -17.64 19.22 -14.31
CA PRO A 83 -17.98 18.80 -15.67
C PRO A 83 -18.77 17.50 -15.73
N PHE A 84 -18.56 16.56 -14.81
CA PHE A 84 -19.32 15.30 -14.77
C PHE A 84 -20.81 15.55 -14.51
N PHE A 85 -21.16 16.45 -13.60
CA PHE A 85 -22.55 16.83 -13.33
C PHE A 85 -23.17 17.65 -14.48
N ALA A 86 -22.41 18.61 -15.04
CA ALA A 86 -22.89 19.46 -16.12
C ALA A 86 -23.06 18.70 -17.45
N ALA A 87 -22.26 17.65 -17.69
CA ALA A 87 -22.22 16.94 -18.95
C ALA A 87 -23.57 16.37 -19.40
N SER A 88 -24.40 15.85 -18.51
CA SER A 88 -25.73 15.34 -18.89
C SER A 88 -26.66 16.45 -19.36
N GLN A 89 -26.64 17.60 -18.69
CA GLN A 89 -27.49 18.74 -19.05
C GLN A 89 -27.04 19.33 -20.39
N VAL A 90 -25.72 19.53 -20.57
CA VAL A 90 -25.15 20.03 -21.81
C VAL A 90 -25.38 19.06 -22.97
N SER A 91 -25.22 17.75 -22.74
CA SER A 91 -25.47 16.74 -23.78
C SER A 91 -26.93 16.72 -24.21
N MET A 92 -27.88 16.90 -23.28
CA MET A 92 -29.31 16.97 -23.62
C MET A 92 -29.63 18.24 -24.40
N PHE A 93 -29.12 19.38 -23.96
CA PHE A 93 -29.30 20.65 -24.66
C PHE A 93 -28.75 20.61 -26.10
N LEU A 94 -27.54 20.08 -26.28
CA LEU A 94 -26.93 19.95 -27.60
C LEU A 94 -27.70 18.95 -28.47
N LEU A 95 -28.22 17.87 -27.90
CA LEU A 95 -29.05 16.93 -28.64
C LEU A 95 -30.34 17.61 -29.14
N SER A 96 -31.06 18.33 -28.27
CA SER A 96 -32.25 19.07 -28.69
C SER A 96 -31.93 20.12 -29.74
N LEU A 97 -30.80 20.82 -29.62
CA LEU A 97 -30.38 21.83 -30.60
C LEU A 97 -30.13 21.22 -31.98
N ILE A 98 -29.47 20.06 -32.04
CA ILE A 98 -29.20 19.35 -33.31
C ILE A 98 -30.51 18.93 -33.98
N PHE A 99 -31.47 18.40 -33.21
CA PHE A 99 -32.78 18.01 -33.76
C PHE A 99 -33.56 19.19 -34.35
N VAL A 100 -33.52 20.35 -33.70
CA VAL A 100 -34.14 21.58 -34.21
C VAL A 100 -33.45 22.07 -35.48
N VAL A 101 -32.11 22.14 -35.49
CA VAL A 101 -31.35 22.63 -36.66
C VAL A 101 -31.50 21.71 -37.88
N THR A 102 -31.67 20.40 -37.68
CA THR A 102 -31.84 19.42 -38.76
C THR A 102 -33.27 19.44 -39.34
N GLY A 103 -34.19 20.21 -38.75
CA GLY A 103 -35.58 20.31 -39.22
C GLY A 103 -36.43 19.06 -38.96
N GLN A 104 -35.97 18.16 -38.08
CA GLN A 104 -36.73 16.97 -37.66
C GLN A 104 -37.59 17.24 -36.42
N GLU A 105 -38.35 18.35 -36.45
CA GLU A 105 -39.18 18.78 -35.33
C GLU A 105 -40.29 17.77 -35.01
N ALA A 106 -40.76 17.03 -36.02
CA ALA A 106 -41.81 16.01 -35.90
C ALA A 106 -41.41 14.82 -35.01
N ASP A 107 -40.11 14.59 -34.80
CA ASP A 107 -39.59 13.45 -34.03
C ASP A 107 -39.35 13.79 -32.53
N ILE A 108 -39.53 15.06 -32.15
CA ILE A 108 -39.44 15.54 -30.75
C ILE A 108 -40.75 15.21 -30.00
N ARG A 109 -41.11 13.93 -30.00
CA ARG A 109 -42.22 13.44 -29.19
C ARG A 109 -41.74 13.26 -27.74
N PRO A 110 -42.54 13.65 -26.71
CA PRO A 110 -42.12 13.56 -25.31
C PRO A 110 -41.62 12.18 -24.88
N GLY A 111 -42.21 11.11 -25.43
CA GLY A 111 -41.79 9.73 -25.16
C GLY A 111 -40.35 9.42 -25.62
N ASN A 112 -39.98 9.88 -26.81
CA ASN A 112 -38.63 9.66 -27.36
C ASN A 112 -37.59 10.45 -26.56
N VAL A 113 -37.91 11.70 -26.17
CA VAL A 113 -37.01 12.53 -25.36
C VAL A 113 -36.77 11.88 -23.98
N PHE A 114 -37.81 11.40 -23.31
CA PHE A 114 -37.68 10.75 -22.01
C PHE A 114 -36.87 9.45 -22.10
N LEU A 115 -37.08 8.67 -23.17
CA LEU A 115 -36.30 7.46 -23.43
C LEU A 115 -34.80 7.79 -23.60
N VAL A 116 -34.48 8.78 -24.44
CA VAL A 116 -33.08 9.17 -24.68
C VAL A 116 -32.44 9.77 -23.44
N MET A 117 -33.17 10.53 -22.62
CA MET A 117 -32.68 10.99 -21.32
C MET A 117 -32.27 9.82 -20.43
N GLY A 118 -33.11 8.78 -20.34
CA GLY A 118 -32.81 7.57 -19.58
C GLY A 118 -31.55 6.87 -20.07
N VAL A 119 -31.43 6.68 -21.40
CA VAL A 119 -30.26 6.03 -22.01
C VAL A 119 -28.97 6.82 -21.77
N VAL A 120 -29.00 8.15 -21.96
CA VAL A 120 -27.85 9.04 -21.72
C VAL A 120 -27.42 8.99 -20.25
N GLN A 121 -28.37 8.94 -19.32
CA GLN A 121 -28.11 8.84 -17.90
C GLN A 121 -27.45 7.51 -17.50
N CYS A 122 -27.93 6.39 -18.04
CA CYS A 122 -27.30 5.07 -17.83
C CYS A 122 -25.89 5.00 -18.43
N LEU A 123 -25.71 5.55 -19.63
CA LEU A 123 -24.40 5.59 -20.29
C LEU A 123 -23.41 6.47 -19.53
N ARG A 124 -23.86 7.60 -18.96
CA ARG A 124 -23.03 8.47 -18.12
C ARG A 124 -22.46 7.74 -16.91
N LEU A 125 -23.29 6.96 -16.21
CA LEU A 125 -22.83 6.22 -15.03
C LEU A 125 -21.83 5.12 -15.41
N SER A 126 -22.17 4.35 -16.45
CA SER A 126 -21.38 3.20 -16.89
C SER A 126 -20.04 3.64 -17.50
N CYS A 127 -20.06 4.56 -18.47
CA CYS A 127 -18.86 4.99 -19.18
C CYS A 127 -18.10 6.13 -18.47
N GLY A 128 -18.80 7.03 -17.79
CA GLY A 128 -18.17 8.21 -17.17
C GLY A 128 -17.56 7.91 -15.80
N LEU A 129 -18.11 6.95 -15.05
CA LEU A 129 -17.66 6.68 -13.68
C LEU A 129 -17.15 5.26 -13.48
N GLN A 130 -17.94 4.25 -13.86
CA GLN A 130 -17.58 2.85 -13.62
C GLN A 130 -16.38 2.41 -14.46
N PHE A 131 -16.34 2.77 -15.74
CA PHE A 131 -15.24 2.35 -16.62
C PHE A 131 -13.85 2.90 -16.18
N PRO A 132 -13.67 4.22 -15.92
CA PRO A 132 -12.40 4.73 -15.40
C PRO A 132 -12.02 4.13 -14.06
N LEU A 133 -13.00 3.92 -13.17
CA LEU A 133 -12.78 3.35 -11.85
C LEU A 133 -12.34 1.88 -11.93
N ALA A 134 -12.99 1.09 -12.79
CA ALA A 134 -12.61 -0.30 -13.05
C ALA A 134 -11.19 -0.39 -13.62
N ALA A 135 -10.85 0.47 -14.59
CA ALA A 135 -9.49 0.53 -15.13
C ALA A 135 -8.45 0.90 -14.06
N GLN A 136 -8.79 1.83 -13.15
CA GLN A 136 -7.94 2.18 -12.02
C GLN A 136 -7.75 0.99 -11.06
N HIS A 137 -8.82 0.32 -10.66
CA HIS A 137 -8.75 -0.84 -9.76
C HIS A 137 -7.98 -2.00 -10.39
N LEU A 138 -8.14 -2.24 -11.69
CA LEU A 138 -7.37 -3.24 -12.40
C LEU A 138 -5.86 -2.90 -12.38
N ALA A 139 -5.51 -1.65 -12.67
CA ALA A 139 -4.12 -1.21 -12.61
C ALA A 139 -3.53 -1.32 -11.19
N GLU A 140 -4.30 -0.95 -10.16
CA GLU A 140 -3.89 -1.09 -8.75
C GLU A 140 -3.72 -2.56 -8.35
N ALA A 141 -4.63 -3.44 -8.79
CA ALA A 141 -4.56 -4.88 -8.54
C ALA A 141 -3.31 -5.49 -9.18
N LEU A 142 -3.00 -5.15 -10.44
CA LEU A 142 -1.80 -5.62 -11.13
C LEU A 142 -0.51 -5.22 -10.40
N ILE A 143 -0.42 -3.96 -9.94
CA ILE A 143 0.73 -3.51 -9.14
C ILE A 143 0.75 -4.19 -7.76
N GLY A 144 -0.41 -4.50 -7.19
CA GLY A 144 -0.54 -5.30 -5.97
C GLY A 144 0.04 -6.70 -6.13
N VAL A 145 -0.31 -7.38 -7.22
CA VAL A 145 0.19 -8.72 -7.56
C VAL A 145 1.71 -8.70 -7.78
N ASP A 146 2.25 -7.72 -8.53
CA ASP A 146 3.71 -7.58 -8.74
C ASP A 146 4.47 -7.40 -7.41
N ARG A 147 3.94 -6.58 -6.48
CA ARG A 147 4.54 -6.44 -5.14
C ARG A 147 4.49 -7.71 -4.32
N LEU A 148 3.37 -8.42 -4.35
CA LEU A 148 3.22 -9.69 -3.66
C LEU A 148 4.18 -10.73 -4.21
N GLN A 149 4.31 -10.80 -5.54
CA GLN A 149 5.28 -11.67 -6.20
C GLN A 149 6.71 -11.36 -5.77
N ARG A 150 7.12 -10.09 -5.75
CA ARG A 150 8.46 -9.70 -5.27
C ARG A 150 8.70 -10.08 -3.81
N PHE A 151 7.69 -9.92 -2.96
CA PHE A 151 7.79 -10.31 -1.56
C PHE A 151 7.94 -11.82 -1.39
N LEU A 152 7.15 -12.62 -2.11
CA LEU A 152 7.22 -14.08 -2.08
C LEU A 152 8.49 -14.66 -2.73
N LEU A 153 9.20 -13.85 -3.52
CA LEU A 153 10.49 -14.18 -4.13
C LEU A 153 11.68 -13.59 -3.36
N LEU A 154 11.46 -13.03 -2.17
CA LEU A 154 12.57 -12.64 -1.30
C LEU A 154 13.38 -13.86 -0.89
N ASP A 155 14.69 -13.67 -0.72
CA ASP A 155 15.56 -14.72 -0.21
C ASP A 155 15.09 -15.13 1.18
N GLU A 156 14.72 -16.40 1.31
CA GLU A 156 14.39 -16.98 2.60
C GLU A 156 15.68 -17.14 3.42
N LEU A 157 15.56 -17.02 4.74
CA LEU A 157 16.66 -17.40 5.62
C LEU A 157 16.90 -18.90 5.39
N GLU A 158 18.07 -19.25 4.85
CA GLU A 158 18.50 -20.64 4.82
C GLU A 158 18.36 -21.16 6.25
N LYS A 159 17.47 -22.15 6.43
CA LYS A 159 17.52 -22.97 7.64
C LYS A 159 18.90 -23.59 7.59
N ALA A 160 19.84 -23.00 8.34
CA ALA A 160 21.04 -23.70 8.74
C ALA A 160 20.55 -25.09 9.14
N THR A 161 21.06 -26.10 8.44
CA THR A 161 20.80 -27.48 8.81
C THR A 161 21.34 -27.56 10.22
N GLU A 162 20.48 -27.35 11.22
CA GLU A 162 20.68 -27.93 12.52
C GLU A 162 20.78 -29.40 12.21
N GLN A 163 22.02 -29.87 12.04
CA GLN A 163 22.36 -31.27 12.12
C GLN A 163 22.04 -31.65 13.56
N HIS A 164 20.75 -31.75 13.87
CA HIS A 164 20.29 -32.78 14.77
C HIS A 164 20.83 -34.06 14.16
N HIS A 165 21.98 -34.52 14.65
CA HIS A 165 22.37 -35.91 14.56
C HIS A 165 21.27 -36.73 15.25
N THR A 166 20.12 -36.91 14.59
CA THR A 166 19.20 -37.99 14.87
C THR A 166 19.86 -39.25 14.33
N ALA A 167 20.69 -39.84 15.17
CA ALA A 167 21.13 -41.22 14.97
C ALA A 167 19.88 -42.12 14.85
N GLY A 168 19.65 -42.59 13.63
CA GLY A 168 19.05 -43.89 13.30
C GLY A 168 17.69 -44.22 13.92
N HIS A 169 16.62 -43.91 13.19
CA HIS A 169 15.39 -44.68 13.27
C HIS A 169 15.60 -45.98 12.48
N VAL A 170 16.00 -47.07 13.15
CA VAL A 170 15.91 -48.43 12.60
C VAL A 170 15.18 -49.31 13.61
N GLY A 171 14.09 -49.91 13.15
CA GLY A 171 13.57 -51.18 13.66
C GLY A 171 12.95 -51.12 15.06
N VAL A 172 11.62 -51.02 15.09
CA VAL A 172 10.82 -51.51 16.21
C VAL A 172 11.10 -53.01 16.36
N ALA A 173 11.72 -53.40 17.46
CA ALA A 173 11.61 -54.71 18.06
C ALA A 173 11.70 -54.54 19.58
N ASP A 174 10.62 -54.94 20.26
CA ASP A 174 10.60 -55.25 21.68
C ASP A 174 11.81 -56.15 22.02
N ASP A 175 12.59 -55.76 23.03
CA ASP A 175 12.86 -56.68 24.13
C ASP A 175 13.53 -55.96 25.31
N LEU A 176 13.07 -56.35 26.50
CA LEU A 176 13.55 -55.92 27.80
C LEU A 176 15.04 -56.20 27.97
N SER A 177 15.79 -55.24 28.52
CA SER A 177 16.86 -55.56 29.47
C SER A 177 17.17 -54.40 30.42
N VAL A 178 17.32 -54.80 31.67
CA VAL A 178 17.62 -54.03 32.87
C VAL A 178 19.11 -53.72 32.95
N GLY A 179 19.46 -52.52 33.42
CA GLY A 179 20.78 -52.21 33.96
C GLY A 179 21.75 -51.53 32.98
N GLY A 180 22.02 -50.25 33.22
CA GLY A 180 23.01 -49.46 32.50
C GLY A 180 22.53 -48.04 32.24
N GLN A 181 23.23 -47.05 32.76
CA GLN A 181 22.86 -45.64 32.76
C GLN A 181 22.43 -45.13 31.38
N LYS A 182 21.18 -44.66 31.26
CA LYS A 182 20.79 -43.71 30.20
C LYS A 182 21.47 -42.38 30.52
N GLN A 183 22.67 -42.18 29.96
CA GLN A 183 23.33 -40.88 29.97
C GLN A 183 22.51 -39.94 29.09
N LYS A 184 21.69 -39.11 29.74
CA LYS A 184 20.94 -38.02 29.12
C LYS A 184 21.97 -37.09 28.48
N LEU A 185 21.94 -36.92 27.16
CA LEU A 185 22.85 -35.99 26.48
C LEU A 185 22.74 -34.60 27.14
N ASP A 186 23.86 -34.09 27.63
CA ASP A 186 24.00 -32.71 28.10
C ASP A 186 23.82 -31.78 26.90
N CYS A 187 22.59 -31.35 26.63
CA CYS A 187 22.28 -30.43 25.56
C CYS A 187 22.81 -29.03 25.91
N GLY A 188 24.00 -28.71 25.41
CA GLY A 188 24.63 -27.40 25.47
C GLY A 188 24.57 -26.64 24.14
N VAL A 189 24.85 -25.33 24.16
CA VAL A 189 25.03 -24.53 22.93
C VAL A 189 26.52 -24.51 22.61
N GLU A 190 26.89 -25.04 21.45
CA GLU A 190 28.27 -25.01 20.94
C GLU A 190 28.30 -24.23 19.61
N LEU A 191 29.02 -23.12 19.61
CA LEU A 191 29.32 -22.28 18.46
C LEU A 191 30.80 -22.48 18.17
N ILE A 192 31.17 -22.88 16.96
CA ILE A 192 32.58 -23.02 16.56
C ILE A 192 32.78 -22.19 15.30
N ASN A 193 33.71 -21.24 15.38
CA ASN A 193 34.13 -20.42 14.25
C ASN A 193 32.96 -19.77 13.47
N VAL A 194 31.99 -19.22 14.20
CA VAL A 194 30.78 -18.64 13.62
C VAL A 194 31.04 -17.21 13.18
N THR A 195 30.80 -16.93 11.90
CA THR A 195 30.82 -15.59 11.32
C THR A 195 29.41 -15.21 10.87
N ALA A 196 28.93 -14.03 11.27
CA ALA A 196 27.57 -13.59 10.97
C ALA A 196 27.51 -12.13 10.51
N LYS A 197 26.59 -11.87 9.57
CA LYS A 197 26.36 -10.55 8.96
C LYS A 197 24.86 -10.25 8.86
N TRP A 198 24.48 -8.99 9.08
CA TRP A 198 23.07 -8.54 9.01
C TRP A 198 22.58 -8.28 7.57
N HIS A 199 23.49 -8.08 6.61
CA HIS A 199 23.14 -7.85 5.21
C HIS A 199 23.81 -8.91 4.32
N GLY A 200 23.02 -9.57 3.49
CA GLY A 200 23.49 -10.66 2.62
C GLY A 200 24.53 -10.21 1.58
N THR A 201 24.45 -8.94 1.13
CA THR A 201 25.09 -8.49 -0.12
C THR A 201 26.08 -7.32 0.03
N SER A 202 26.29 -6.78 1.24
CA SER A 202 27.22 -5.67 1.42
C SER A 202 28.64 -6.19 1.64
N ALA A 203 29.60 -5.69 0.85
CA ALA A 203 31.05 -5.89 1.01
C ALA A 203 31.62 -5.17 2.26
N GLY A 204 30.87 -5.17 3.36
CA GLY A 204 31.32 -4.68 4.68
C GLY A 204 31.91 -5.81 5.51
N SER A 205 32.70 -5.45 6.51
CA SER A 205 33.19 -6.37 7.55
C SER A 205 32.04 -7.08 8.23
N SER A 206 32.23 -8.33 8.63
CA SER A 206 31.17 -9.08 9.31
C SER A 206 30.91 -8.47 10.69
N THR A 207 29.66 -8.55 11.18
CA THR A 207 29.31 -8.00 12.49
C THR A 207 29.86 -8.87 13.62
N LEU A 208 29.89 -10.18 13.38
CA LEU A 208 30.48 -11.19 14.27
C LEU A 208 31.47 -11.99 13.44
N GLU A 209 32.70 -12.13 13.94
CA GLU A 209 33.81 -12.83 13.29
C GLU A 209 34.40 -13.85 14.27
N ASP A 210 34.61 -15.08 13.78
CA ASP A 210 35.32 -16.17 14.45
C ASP A 210 34.87 -16.48 15.90
N ILE A 211 33.55 -16.42 16.16
CA ILE A 211 33.03 -16.68 17.50
C ILE A 211 33.02 -18.18 17.79
N THR A 212 33.78 -18.58 18.82
CA THR A 212 33.83 -19.95 19.34
C THR A 212 33.45 -19.96 20.82
N VAL A 213 32.29 -20.53 21.14
CA VAL A 213 31.71 -20.55 22.49
C VAL A 213 31.05 -21.91 22.74
N SER A 214 31.45 -22.60 23.80
CA SER A 214 30.81 -23.84 24.25
C SER A 214 30.16 -23.64 25.62
N VAL A 215 28.86 -23.89 25.72
CA VAL A 215 28.08 -23.71 26.95
C VAL A 215 27.45 -25.03 27.35
N ARG A 216 27.67 -25.47 28.60
CA ARG A 216 27.05 -26.69 29.14
C ARG A 216 25.65 -26.42 29.69
N SER A 217 24.80 -27.44 29.63
CA SER A 217 23.46 -27.41 30.24
C SER A 217 23.54 -27.10 31.74
N GLY A 218 22.73 -26.15 32.22
CA GLY A 218 22.63 -25.78 33.64
C GLY A 218 23.54 -24.63 34.11
N ASN A 219 24.33 -24.02 33.22
CA ASN A 219 25.16 -22.86 33.56
C ASN A 219 24.43 -21.54 33.21
N LEU A 220 24.46 -20.57 34.13
CA LEU A 220 24.01 -19.19 33.88
C LEU A 220 25.21 -18.38 33.37
N LEU A 221 25.13 -17.88 32.14
CA LEU A 221 26.11 -16.98 31.54
C LEU A 221 25.58 -15.54 31.55
N ALA A 222 26.49 -14.57 31.60
CA ALA A 222 26.23 -13.14 31.49
C ALA A 222 26.94 -12.56 30.26
#